data_AF-A0A352S6J3-F1
#
_entry.id   AF-A0A352S6J3-F1
#
_cell.length_a   1.000
_cell.length_b   1.000
_cell.length_c   1.000
_cell.angle_alpha   90.00
_cell.angle_beta   90.00
_cell.angle_gamma   90.00
#
_symmetry.space_group_name_H-M   'P 1'
#
loop_
_entity.id
_entity.type
_entity.pdbx_description
1 polymer ?
#
loop_
_entity_poly.entity_id
_entity_poly.type
_entity_poly.pdbx_seq_one_letter_code
_entity_poly.pdbx_strand_id
1 'polypeptide(L)'
;MQDVRYEHAIALANAGRHDEALQVADQLWEAHPEVVDYAALRAQLHADRDDVPGALAALEEAMERLPSLSLAPVHRWASRGALAHIYGTLLMREGRDTEAQPWMHEAARRNGLATGEWAAHFYAGFVALRLNDFALAGRYWHDLLYRAPDLGA
;
A
#
# COMPACT_ATOMS: atom_id res chain seq x y z
N MET A 1 -26.04 16.74 6.42
CA MET A 1 -25.00 15.72 6.16
C MET A 1 -23.77 16.50 5.73
N GLN A 2 -22.75 16.60 6.58
CA GLN A 2 -21.49 17.23 6.17
C GLN A 2 -20.91 16.40 5.04
N ASP A 3 -20.47 17.07 3.98
CA ASP A 3 -19.76 16.45 2.87
C ASP A 3 -18.40 15.98 3.42
N VAL A 4 -18.31 14.69 3.77
CA VAL A 4 -17.09 14.07 4.29
C VAL A 4 -16.14 13.95 3.10
N ARG A 5 -15.07 14.74 3.10
CA ARG A 5 -14.14 14.83 1.96
C ARG A 5 -12.76 14.30 2.33
N TYR A 6 -12.15 13.60 1.39
CA TYR A 6 -10.77 13.13 1.49
C TYR A 6 -9.79 14.26 1.86
N GLU A 7 -9.93 15.42 1.23
CA GLU A 7 -9.11 16.60 1.52
C GLU A 7 -9.22 17.07 2.98
N HIS A 8 -10.38 16.88 3.61
CA HIS A 8 -10.58 17.24 5.01
C HIS A 8 -9.80 16.31 5.94
N ALA A 9 -9.81 15.01 5.68
CA ALA A 9 -9.01 14.05 6.44
C ALA A 9 -7.52 14.37 6.34
N ILE A 10 -7.02 14.67 5.14
CA ILE A 10 -5.63 15.06 4.91
C ILE A 10 -5.28 16.36 5.66
N ALA A 11 -6.16 17.36 5.63
CA ALA A 11 -5.94 18.62 6.36
C ALA A 11 -5.87 18.41 7.88
N LEU A 12 -6.71 17.53 8.43
CA LEU A 12 -6.66 17.14 9.85
C LEU A 12 -5.36 16.41 10.18
N ALA A 13 -4.94 15.46 9.33
CA ALA A 13 -3.70 14.71 9.49
C ALA A 13 -2.49 15.65 9.53
N ASN A 14 -2.39 16.56 8.56
CA ASN A 14 -1.32 17.56 8.49
C ASN A 14 -1.30 18.53 9.69
N ALA A 15 -2.43 18.71 10.37
CA ALA A 15 -2.53 19.50 11.59
C ALA A 15 -2.20 18.69 12.86
N GLY A 16 -1.78 17.44 12.74
CA GLY A 16 -1.52 16.54 13.87
C GLY A 16 -2.79 15.98 14.54
N ARG A 17 -3.97 16.25 13.97
CA ARG A 17 -5.27 15.82 14.51
C ARG A 17 -5.63 14.43 13.98
N HIS A 18 -4.76 13.46 14.25
CA HIS A 18 -4.83 12.13 13.65
C HIS A 18 -6.10 11.35 14.04
N ASP A 19 -6.60 11.51 15.28
CA ASP A 19 -7.83 10.85 15.72
C ASP A 19 -9.07 11.31 14.91
N GLU A 20 -9.17 12.61 14.67
CA GLU A 20 -10.27 13.19 13.89
C GLU A 20 -10.12 12.86 12.41
N ALA A 21 -8.89 12.87 11.88
CA ALA A 21 -8.62 12.42 10.53
C ALA A 21 -9.03 10.96 10.32
N LEU A 22 -8.77 10.09 11.31
CA LEU A 22 -9.12 8.67 11.25
C LEU A 22 -10.64 8.49 11.25
N GLN A 23 -11.38 9.24 12.07
CA GLN A 23 -12.85 9.22 12.04
C GLN A 23 -13.41 9.60 10.66
N VAL A 24 -12.82 10.59 10.00
CA VAL A 24 -13.20 10.99 8.64
C VAL A 24 -12.85 9.87 7.64
N ALA A 25 -11.66 9.27 7.76
CA ALA A 25 -11.23 8.17 6.90
C ALA A 25 -12.11 6.91 7.05
N ASP A 26 -12.53 6.58 8.27
CA ASP A 26 -13.46 5.47 8.55
C ASP A 26 -14.82 5.72 7.89
N GLN A 27 -15.35 6.95 7.98
CA GLN A 27 -16.61 7.32 7.32
C GLN A 27 -16.51 7.23 5.79
N LEU A 28 -15.40 7.71 5.21
CA LEU A 28 -15.13 7.60 3.77
C LEU A 28 -15.07 6.14 3.32
N TRP A 29 -14.38 5.30 4.08
CA TRP A 29 -14.22 3.88 3.75
C TRP A 29 -15.51 3.08 3.90
N GLU A 30 -16.33 3.35 4.94
CA GLU A 30 -17.64 2.70 5.05
C GLU A 30 -18.61 3.12 3.94
N ALA A 31 -18.55 4.37 3.49
CA ALA A 31 -19.38 4.85 2.38
C ALA A 31 -18.92 4.26 1.03
N HIS A 32 -17.62 4.12 0.83
CA HIS A 32 -16.99 3.71 -0.44
C HIS A 32 -15.83 2.73 -0.21
N PRO A 33 -16.10 1.50 0.23
CA PRO A 33 -15.05 0.52 0.52
C PRO A 33 -14.26 0.07 -0.72
N GLU A 34 -14.79 0.32 -1.91
CA GLU A 34 -14.15 0.07 -3.20
C GLU A 34 -13.00 1.04 -3.53
N VAL A 35 -12.90 2.17 -2.82
CA VAL A 35 -11.84 3.16 -3.01
C VAL A 35 -10.66 2.80 -2.11
N VAL A 36 -9.63 2.19 -2.70
CA VAL A 36 -8.42 1.75 -1.98
C VAL A 36 -7.71 2.87 -1.24
N ASP A 37 -7.75 4.10 -1.77
CA ASP A 37 -7.08 5.25 -1.16
C ASP A 37 -7.62 5.56 0.24
N TYR A 38 -8.87 5.20 0.54
CA TYR A 38 -9.44 5.37 1.88
C TYR A 38 -8.92 4.33 2.86
N ALA A 39 -8.75 3.07 2.42
CA ALA A 39 -8.08 2.06 3.23
C ALA A 39 -6.59 2.39 3.45
N ALA A 40 -5.91 2.88 2.42
CA ALA A 40 -4.53 3.34 2.50
C ALA A 40 -4.39 4.51 3.49
N LEU A 41 -5.31 5.47 3.45
CA LEU A 41 -5.35 6.60 4.38
C LEU A 41 -5.55 6.13 5.82
N ARG A 42 -6.49 5.21 6.09
CA ARG A 42 -6.69 4.63 7.42
C ARG A 42 -5.40 4.02 7.96
N ALA A 43 -4.73 3.19 7.17
CA ALA A 43 -3.47 2.56 7.56
C ALA A 43 -2.36 3.59 7.84
N GLN A 44 -2.24 4.61 6.98
CA GLN A 44 -1.28 5.68 7.15
C GLN A 44 -1.53 6.48 8.44
N LEU A 45 -2.78 6.80 8.76
CA LEU A 45 -3.16 7.52 9.98
C LEU A 45 -2.87 6.73 11.26
N HIS A 46 -3.05 5.40 11.24
CA HIS A 46 -2.60 4.54 12.34
C HIS A 46 -1.08 4.58 12.48
N ALA A 47 -0.34 4.45 11.37
CA ALA A 47 1.13 4.50 11.39
C ALA A 47 1.66 5.87 11.88
N ASP A 48 1.04 6.99 11.50
CA ASP A 48 1.41 8.33 11.95
C ASP A 48 1.15 8.56 13.45
N ARG A 49 0.37 7.67 14.08
CA ARG A 49 0.15 7.62 15.54
C ARG A 49 1.06 6.62 16.23
N ASP A 50 2.06 6.08 15.54
CA ASP A 50 2.92 5.00 16.02
C ASP A 50 2.14 3.69 16.32
N ASP A 51 0.92 3.56 15.79
CA ASP A 51 0.06 2.37 15.93
C ASP A 51 0.22 1.47 14.70
N VAL A 52 1.40 0.87 14.56
CA VAL A 52 1.67 -0.07 13.47
C VAL A 52 0.74 -1.29 13.48
N PRO A 53 0.40 -1.90 14.63
CA PRO A 53 -0.58 -2.98 14.67
C PRO A 53 -1.95 -2.57 14.09
N GLY A 54 -2.46 -1.38 14.46
CA GLY A 54 -3.69 -0.85 13.89
C GLY A 54 -3.60 -0.59 12.38
N ALA A 55 -2.44 -0.12 11.91
CA ALA A 55 -2.20 0.10 10.48
C ALA A 55 -2.27 -1.22 9.68
N LEU A 56 -1.63 -2.28 10.18
CA LEU A 56 -1.67 -3.60 9.55
C LEU A 56 -3.08 -4.20 9.58
N ALA A 57 -3.80 -4.05 10.71
CA ALA A 57 -5.17 -4.53 10.85
C ALA A 57 -6.14 -3.84 9.86
N ALA A 58 -6.01 -2.52 9.65
CA ALA A 58 -6.80 -1.79 8.67
C ALA A 58 -6.56 -2.28 7.23
N LEU A 59 -5.31 -2.63 6.89
CA LEU A 59 -4.98 -3.19 5.58
C LEU A 59 -5.52 -4.62 5.43
N GLU A 60 -5.40 -5.45 6.46
CA GLU A 60 -5.98 -6.80 6.51
C GLU A 60 -7.48 -6.75 6.26
N GLU A 61 -8.20 -5.90 7.00
CA GLU A 61 -9.63 -5.69 6.84
C GLU A 61 -10.00 -5.30 5.41
N ALA A 62 -9.29 -4.33 4.82
CA ALA A 62 -9.52 -3.91 3.44
C ALA A 62 -9.29 -5.07 2.45
N MET A 63 -8.23 -5.84 2.66
CA MET A 63 -7.89 -7.00 1.83
C MET A 63 -8.91 -8.14 1.94
N GLU A 64 -9.49 -8.37 3.12
CA GLU A 64 -10.56 -9.35 3.34
C GLU A 64 -11.87 -8.92 2.68
N ARG A 65 -12.16 -7.61 2.64
CA ARG A 65 -13.37 -7.08 2.01
C ARG A 65 -13.30 -7.12 0.48
N LEU A 66 -12.11 -6.92 -0.12
CA LEU A 66 -11.91 -6.83 -1.59
C LEU A 66 -12.65 -7.87 -2.45
N PRO A 67 -12.67 -9.18 -2.13
CA PRO A 67 -13.36 -10.19 -2.94
C PRO A 67 -14.88 -9.98 -3.02
N SER A 68 -15.48 -9.38 -1.98
CA SER A 68 -16.92 -9.11 -1.90
C SER A 68 -17.36 -7.82 -2.59
N LEU A 69 -16.41 -6.93 -2.90
CA LEU A 69 -16.71 -5.65 -3.54
C LEU A 69 -17.06 -5.83 -5.02
N SER A 70 -18.02 -5.01 -5.47
CA SER A 70 -18.48 -4.94 -6.87
C SER A 70 -17.47 -4.18 -7.75
N LEU A 71 -16.24 -4.67 -7.79
CA LEU A 71 -15.13 -4.17 -8.58
C LEU A 71 -14.93 -5.02 -9.84
N ALA A 72 -14.56 -4.37 -10.95
CA ALA A 72 -14.07 -5.11 -12.11
C ALA A 72 -12.81 -5.91 -11.74
N PRO A 73 -12.57 -7.09 -12.33
CA PRO A 73 -11.45 -7.95 -11.95
C PRO A 73 -10.08 -7.26 -11.97
N VAL A 74 -9.84 -6.39 -12.95
CA VAL A 74 -8.57 -5.63 -13.07
C VAL A 74 -8.39 -4.62 -11.93
N HIS A 75 -9.46 -3.93 -11.52
CA HIS A 75 -9.40 -2.99 -10.40
C HIS A 75 -9.14 -3.74 -9.10
N ARG A 76 -9.86 -4.85 -8.85
CA ARG A 76 -9.61 -5.70 -7.67
C ARG A 76 -8.17 -6.20 -7.61
N TRP A 77 -7.62 -6.60 -8.77
CA TRP A 77 -6.24 -7.06 -8.87
C TRP A 77 -5.23 -5.97 -8.48
N ALA A 78 -5.38 -4.77 -9.05
CA ALA A 78 -4.54 -3.61 -8.77
C ALA A 78 -4.68 -3.16 -7.31
N SER A 79 -5.91 -3.06 -6.81
CA SER A 79 -6.22 -2.74 -5.41
C SER A 79 -5.50 -3.66 -4.42
N ARG A 80 -5.52 -4.98 -4.66
CA ARG A 80 -4.80 -5.94 -3.83
C ARG A 80 -3.28 -5.72 -3.87
N GLY A 81 -2.73 -5.35 -5.02
CA GLY A 81 -1.31 -5.04 -5.14
C GLY A 81 -0.93 -3.78 -4.36
N ALA A 82 -1.74 -2.71 -4.45
CA ALA A 82 -1.51 -1.47 -3.72
C ALA A 82 -1.54 -1.68 -2.19
N LEU A 83 -2.54 -2.42 -1.69
CA LEU A 83 -2.60 -2.77 -0.27
C LEU A 83 -1.40 -3.63 0.17
N ALA A 84 -0.99 -4.61 -0.66
CA ALA A 84 0.20 -5.42 -0.39
C ALA A 84 1.49 -4.58 -0.36
N HIS A 85 1.58 -3.54 -1.21
CA HIS A 85 2.71 -2.61 -1.18
C HIS A 85 2.77 -1.92 0.18
N ILE A 86 1.68 -1.28 0.60
CA ILE A 86 1.64 -0.52 1.85
C ILE A 86 1.97 -1.45 3.02
N TYR A 87 1.35 -2.65 3.05
CA TYR A 87 1.57 -3.64 4.10
C TYR A 87 3.06 -4.02 4.23
N GLY A 88 3.69 -4.39 3.12
CA GLY A 88 5.11 -4.77 3.17
C GLY A 88 6.00 -3.57 3.53
N THR A 89 5.68 -2.34 3.11
CA THR A 89 6.50 -1.17 3.49
C THR A 89 6.42 -0.86 4.99
N LEU A 90 5.26 -1.05 5.61
CA LEU A 90 5.12 -0.94 7.07
C LEU A 90 5.98 -2.00 7.77
N LEU A 91 5.94 -3.25 7.33
CA LEU A 91 6.80 -4.30 7.87
C LEU A 91 8.30 -4.00 7.72
N MET A 92 8.72 -3.44 6.58
CA MET A 92 10.13 -3.06 6.37
C MET A 92 10.58 -1.92 7.30
N ARG A 93 9.69 -0.98 7.63
CA ARG A 93 9.94 0.10 8.60
C ARG A 93 10.19 -0.47 9.99
N GLU A 94 9.44 -1.53 10.35
CA GLU A 94 9.61 -2.28 11.61
C GLU A 94 10.80 -3.25 11.61
N GLY A 95 11.60 -3.31 10.52
CA GLY A 95 12.70 -4.27 10.41
C GLY A 95 12.25 -5.72 10.19
N ARG A 96 10.96 -5.95 9.90
CA ARG A 96 10.36 -7.28 9.68
C ARG A 96 10.52 -7.71 8.21
N ASP A 97 11.75 -7.68 7.70
CA ASP A 97 12.05 -7.86 6.27
C ASP A 97 11.63 -9.24 5.73
N THR A 98 11.83 -10.30 6.51
CA THR A 98 11.40 -11.66 6.14
C THR A 98 9.89 -11.74 5.94
N GLU A 99 9.12 -11.05 6.79
CA GLU A 99 7.66 -11.01 6.69
C GLU A 99 7.22 -10.09 5.54
N ALA A 100 7.97 -9.01 5.29
CA ALA A 100 7.68 -8.07 4.20
C ALA A 100 7.89 -8.67 2.81
N GLN A 101 8.86 -9.57 2.65
CA GLN A 101 9.25 -10.14 1.36
C GLN A 101 8.08 -10.72 0.54
N PRO A 102 7.20 -11.60 1.07
CA PRO A 102 6.07 -12.11 0.30
C PRO A 102 5.08 -11.01 -0.12
N TRP A 103 4.87 -10.00 0.71
CA TRP A 103 4.00 -8.86 0.39
C TRP A 103 4.59 -8.00 -0.73
N MET A 104 5.90 -7.75 -0.68
CA MET A 104 6.61 -7.02 -1.72
C MET A 104 6.62 -7.78 -3.05
N HIS A 105 6.80 -9.10 -3.02
CA HIS A 105 6.68 -9.92 -4.22
C HIS A 105 5.27 -9.88 -4.80
N GLU A 106 4.25 -10.01 -3.95
CA GLU A 106 2.85 -9.91 -4.35
C GLU A 106 2.56 -8.54 -4.98
N ALA A 107 2.98 -7.46 -4.32
CA ALA A 107 2.85 -6.10 -4.82
C ALA A 107 3.52 -5.96 -6.19
N ALA A 108 4.78 -6.35 -6.35
CA ALA A 108 5.47 -6.27 -7.64
C ALA A 108 4.76 -7.07 -8.74
N ARG A 109 4.29 -8.28 -8.44
CA ARG A 109 3.58 -9.14 -9.40
C ARG A 109 2.22 -8.55 -9.82
N ARG A 110 1.56 -7.83 -8.92
CA ARG A 110 0.23 -7.24 -9.16
C ARG A 110 0.30 -5.83 -9.74
N ASN A 111 1.33 -5.08 -9.38
CA ASN A 111 1.52 -3.67 -9.71
C ASN A 111 2.66 -3.45 -10.74
N GLY A 112 2.98 -4.48 -11.53
CA GLY A 112 3.91 -4.43 -12.66
C GLY A 112 3.22 -4.27 -14.00
N LEU A 113 3.81 -3.46 -14.88
CA LEU A 113 3.45 -3.17 -16.29
C LEU A 113 2.03 -2.62 -16.56
N ALA A 114 1.00 -3.05 -15.84
CA ALA A 114 -0.40 -2.66 -16.06
C ALA A 114 -0.83 -1.38 -15.30
N THR A 115 -0.19 -1.08 -14.16
CA THR A 115 -0.54 0.07 -13.30
C THR A 115 0.52 1.18 -13.29
N GLY A 116 1.73 0.92 -13.83
CA GLY A 116 2.84 1.87 -13.81
C GLY A 116 3.47 2.10 -12.42
N GLU A 117 3.13 1.28 -11.42
CA GLU A 117 3.62 1.44 -10.06
C GLU A 117 4.96 0.70 -9.86
N TRP A 118 5.97 1.28 -10.48
CA TRP A 118 7.37 0.83 -10.48
C TRP A 118 8.00 0.73 -9.09
N ALA A 119 7.46 1.48 -8.13
CA ALA A 119 7.91 1.47 -6.74
C ALA A 119 7.82 0.06 -6.11
N ALA A 120 6.80 -0.74 -6.46
CA ALA A 120 6.66 -2.09 -5.91
C ALA A 120 7.83 -3.02 -6.33
N HIS A 121 8.32 -2.89 -7.57
CA HIS A 121 9.50 -3.63 -8.04
C HIS A 121 10.77 -3.18 -7.33
N PHE A 122 10.93 -1.86 -7.14
CA PHE A 122 12.06 -1.32 -6.40
C PHE A 122 12.11 -1.88 -4.98
N TYR A 123 10.99 -1.82 -4.24
CA TYR A 123 10.94 -2.30 -2.86
C TYR A 123 11.06 -3.83 -2.76
N ALA A 124 10.57 -4.59 -3.73
CA ALA A 124 10.80 -6.04 -3.80
C ALA A 124 12.29 -6.39 -4.00
N GLY A 125 13.01 -5.61 -4.81
CA GLY A 125 14.46 -5.71 -4.87
C GLY A 125 15.16 -5.25 -3.60
N PHE A 126 14.67 -4.19 -2.97
CA PHE A 126 15.25 -3.63 -1.75
C PHE A 126 15.11 -4.56 -0.54
N VAL A 127 13.96 -5.20 -0.34
CA VAL A 127 13.80 -6.19 0.74
C VAL A 127 14.67 -7.42 0.48
N ALA A 128 14.79 -7.87 -0.78
CA ALA A 128 15.70 -8.96 -1.13
C ALA A 128 17.17 -8.60 -0.83
N LEU A 129 17.59 -7.36 -1.12
CA LEU A 129 18.91 -6.87 -0.75
C LEU A 129 19.12 -6.89 0.77
N ARG A 130 18.17 -6.39 1.56
CA ARG A 130 18.24 -6.39 3.04
C ARG A 130 18.35 -7.81 3.62
N LEU A 131 17.79 -8.80 2.92
CA LEU A 131 17.88 -10.22 3.25
C LEU A 131 19.12 -10.93 2.67
N ASN A 132 20.05 -10.18 2.04
CA ASN A 132 21.25 -10.69 1.36
C ASN A 132 20.97 -11.62 0.16
N ASP A 133 19.77 -11.57 -0.43
CA ASP A 133 19.47 -12.24 -1.71
C ASP A 133 19.78 -11.31 -2.88
N PHE A 134 21.08 -11.13 -3.16
CA PHE A 134 21.56 -10.26 -4.23
C PHE A 134 21.07 -10.68 -5.63
N ALA A 135 20.86 -11.99 -5.84
CA ALA A 135 20.40 -12.50 -7.12
C ALA A 135 18.94 -12.14 -7.38
N LEU A 136 18.08 -12.25 -6.36
CA LEU A 136 16.69 -11.81 -6.44
C LEU A 136 16.58 -10.29 -6.54
N ALA A 137 17.37 -9.55 -5.75
CA ALA A 137 17.41 -8.09 -5.84
C ALA A 137 17.76 -7.61 -7.26
N GLY A 138 18.82 -8.19 -7.83
CA GLY A 138 19.25 -7.91 -9.19
C GLY A 138 18.18 -8.21 -10.23
N ARG A 139 17.41 -9.30 -10.07
CA ARG A 139 16.30 -9.63 -10.97
C ARG A 139 15.20 -8.57 -10.98
N TYR A 140 14.76 -8.11 -9.80
CA TYR A 140 13.72 -7.08 -9.73
C TYR A 140 14.16 -5.76 -10.35
N TRP A 141 15.38 -5.30 -10.07
CA TRP A 141 15.87 -4.03 -10.61
C TRP A 141 16.24 -4.13 -12.09
N HIS A 142 16.70 -5.29 -12.55
CA HIS A 142 16.82 -5.55 -13.98
C HIS A 142 15.46 -5.43 -14.67
N ASP A 143 14.44 -6.14 -14.17
CA ASP A 143 13.09 -6.07 -14.74
C ASP A 143 12.53 -4.65 -14.71
N LEU A 144 12.79 -3.89 -13.64
CA LEU A 144 12.42 -2.49 -13.51
C LEU A 144 13.03 -1.63 -14.63
N LEU A 145 14.35 -1.68 -14.83
CA LEU A 145 15.06 -0.85 -15.80
C LEU A 145 14.71 -1.19 -17.26
N TYR A 146 14.50 -2.47 -17.56
CA TYR A 146 14.22 -2.89 -18.94
C TYR A 146 12.74 -2.81 -19.32
N ARG A 147 11.81 -2.83 -18.36
CA ARG A 147 10.37 -2.70 -18.62
C ARG A 147 9.85 -1.28 -18.45
N ALA A 148 10.66 -0.37 -17.90
CA ALA A 148 10.36 1.05 -17.77
C ALA A 148 11.55 1.90 -18.29
N PRO A 149 11.74 1.98 -19.62
CA PRO A 149 12.92 2.62 -20.22
C PRO A 149 13.07 4.12 -19.86
N ASP A 150 11.97 4.79 -19.48
CA ASP A 150 11.96 6.21 -19.11
C ASP A 150 12.62 6.48 -17.73
N LEU A 151 12.92 5.46 -16.93
CA LEU A 151 13.68 5.61 -15.67
C LEU A 151 15.20 5.63 -15.88
N GLY A 152 15.68 5.34 -17.09
CA GLY A 152 17.10 5.26 -17.44
C GLY A 152 17.59 6.32 -18.44
N ALA A 153 16.74 7.30 -18.79
CA ALA A 153 17.02 8.38 -19.73
C ALA A 153 17.21 9.73 -19.04
#